data_AF-A0AAV0NIC5-F1
#
_entry.id   AF-A0AAV0NIC5-F1
#
_cell.length_a   1.000
_cell.length_b   1.000
_cell.length_c   1.000
_cell.angle_alpha   90.00
_cell.angle_beta   90.00
_cell.angle_gamma   90.00
#
_symmetry.space_group_name_H-M   'P 1'
#
loop_
_entity.id
_entity.type
_entity.pdbx_description
1 polymer ?
#
loop_
_entity_poly.entity_id
_entity_poly.type
_entity_poly.pdbx_seq_one_letter_code
_entity_poly.pdbx_strand_id
1 'polypeptide(L)'
;MSFNWALVLLRIFLSFPLLSSAAPAARKGERRQQIKIPHFSSSSSFIRSSIGGQILVGKVAAMEAPGSSKPMIATQAEMVEARVPMAYRDQCAHLLIPLNKCRQAEFYLPWKCENERHSYEKCEYELVMERMLQMQKIREKEANLKQPNKGGVAIGLIPKTANA
;
A
#
# COMPACT_ATOMS: atom_id res chain seq x y z
N MET A 1 -1.16 22.52 62.62
CA MET A 1 -0.43 23.23 61.56
C MET A 1 -1.09 22.88 60.24
N SER A 2 -2.10 23.66 59.85
CA SER A 2 -2.96 23.36 58.71
C SER A 2 -2.35 23.91 57.43
N PHE A 3 -1.68 23.06 56.65
CA PHE A 3 -1.16 23.42 55.34
C PHE A 3 -2.33 23.62 54.36
N ASN A 4 -2.55 24.88 54.00
CA ASN A 4 -3.70 25.30 53.20
C ASN A 4 -3.42 25.03 51.70
N TRP A 5 -3.75 23.82 51.23
CA TRP A 5 -3.53 23.36 49.85
C TRP A 5 -4.16 24.27 48.77
N ALA A 6 -5.17 25.06 49.14
CA ALA A 6 -5.81 26.03 48.24
C ALA A 6 -4.83 27.13 47.76
N LEU A 7 -3.87 27.55 48.58
CA LEU A 7 -2.89 28.57 48.21
C LEU A 7 -1.82 28.05 47.24
N VAL A 8 -1.52 26.75 47.27
CA VAL A 8 -0.53 26.13 46.37
C VAL A 8 -1.12 25.98 44.96
N LEU A 9 -2.39 25.55 44.85
CA LEU A 9 -3.06 25.39 43.55
C LEU A 9 -3.36 26.73 42.87
N LEU A 10 -3.68 27.79 43.63
CA LEU A 10 -3.93 29.12 43.07
C LEU A 10 -2.66 29.75 42.45
N ARG A 11 -1.47 29.46 42.99
CA ARG A 11 -0.18 29.91 42.42
C ARG A 11 0.21 29.15 41.15
N ILE A 12 -0.17 27.87 41.03
CA ILE A 12 0.08 27.06 39.83
C ILE A 12 -0.74 27.59 38.65
N PHE A 13 -2.00 27.98 38.87
CA PHE A 13 -2.86 28.52 37.81
C PHE A 13 -2.48 29.93 37.34
N LEU A 14 -1.87 30.75 38.19
CA LEU A 14 -1.45 32.13 37.84
C LEU A 14 -0.06 32.21 37.16
N SER A 15 0.67 31.09 37.08
CA SER A 15 2.03 31.06 36.52
C SER A 15 2.13 30.35 35.16
N PHE A 16 1.01 29.97 34.54
CA PHE A 16 0.99 29.43 33.18
C PHE A 16 0.72 30.57 32.19
N PRO A 17 1.76 31.16 31.56
CA PRO A 17 1.56 32.20 30.58
C PRO A 17 0.78 31.61 29.40
N LEU A 18 -0.27 32.32 28.99
CA LEU A 18 -0.96 32.11 27.72
C LEU A 18 0.10 32.09 26.61
N LEU A 19 0.39 30.91 26.09
CA LEU A 19 1.22 30.73 24.91
C LEU A 19 0.39 31.13 23.68
N SER A 20 0.29 32.43 23.47
CA SER A 20 -0.08 33.04 22.21
C SER A 20 1.11 32.95 21.27
N SER A 21 1.03 32.10 20.24
CA SER A 21 1.91 32.24 19.08
C SER A 21 1.12 32.07 17.78
N ALA A 22 0.83 33.22 17.18
CA ALA A 22 1.00 33.54 15.76
C ALA A 22 0.85 32.40 14.72
N ALA A 23 -0.13 32.62 13.84
CA ALA A 23 -0.21 32.02 12.51
C ALA A 23 0.99 32.43 11.62
N PRO A 24 1.39 31.56 10.67
CA PRO A 24 1.91 32.03 9.40
C PRO A 24 1.02 31.65 8.20
N ALA A 25 0.98 32.62 7.30
CA ALA A 25 0.25 32.69 6.04
C ALA A 25 0.45 31.51 5.07
N ALA A 26 -0.62 31.33 4.30
CA ALA A 26 -0.72 30.68 2.99
C ALA A 26 0.55 30.74 2.12
N ARG A 27 0.98 29.58 1.60
CA ARG A 27 1.81 29.51 0.39
C ARG A 27 0.93 29.26 -0.84
N LYS A 28 0.98 30.22 -1.76
CA LYS A 28 0.46 30.16 -3.13
C LYS A 28 1.16 29.06 -3.94
N GLY A 29 0.35 28.30 -4.67
CA GLY A 29 0.61 27.91 -6.06
C GLY A 29 1.78 26.96 -6.35
N GLU A 30 1.50 25.66 -6.41
CA GLU A 30 2.25 24.74 -7.25
C GLU A 30 1.33 24.37 -8.43
N ARG A 31 1.74 24.78 -9.64
CA ARG A 31 1.05 24.50 -10.90
C ARG A 31 1.02 22.98 -11.09
N ARG A 32 -0.09 22.34 -10.71
CA ARG A 32 -0.44 21.04 -11.30
C ARG A 32 -0.73 21.30 -12.77
N GLN A 33 0.31 21.12 -13.60
CA GLN A 33 0.16 20.96 -15.03
C GLN A 33 -0.93 19.91 -15.21
N GLN A 34 -2.10 20.36 -15.67
CA GLN A 34 -3.10 19.46 -16.19
C GLN A 34 -2.46 18.83 -17.41
N ILE A 35 -1.91 17.62 -17.25
CA ILE A 35 -1.85 16.69 -18.36
C ILE A 35 -3.31 16.54 -18.77
N LYS A 36 -3.68 17.25 -19.84
CA LYS A 36 -4.98 17.19 -20.48
C LYS A 36 -5.07 15.79 -21.07
N ILE A 37 -5.51 14.83 -20.25
CA ILE A 37 -6.00 13.56 -20.77
C ILE A 37 -7.15 13.94 -21.70
N PRO A 38 -7.08 13.66 -23.02
CA PRO A 38 -8.16 14.00 -23.91
C PRO A 38 -9.41 13.30 -23.41
N HIS A 39 -10.42 14.13 -23.15
CA HIS A 39 -11.80 13.74 -22.95
C HIS A 39 -12.19 12.95 -24.21
N PHE A 40 -12.20 11.62 -24.13
CA PHE A 40 -12.66 10.75 -25.20
C PHE A 40 -14.19 10.92 -25.27
N SER A 41 -14.61 11.94 -26.01
CA SER A 41 -16.00 12.18 -26.32
C SER A 41 -16.53 10.99 -27.10
N SER A 42 -17.53 10.33 -26.51
CA SER A 42 -18.47 9.45 -27.16
C SER A 42 -18.85 9.96 -28.56
N SER A 43 -18.49 9.19 -29.59
CA SER A 43 -19.12 9.23 -30.92
C SER A 43 -18.79 7.91 -31.64
N SER A 44 -19.72 6.97 -31.49
CA SER A 44 -20.24 6.01 -32.47
C SER A 44 -19.36 5.52 -33.63
N SER A 45 -19.48 4.19 -33.85
CA SER A 45 -19.21 3.38 -35.05
C SER A 45 -17.76 2.93 -35.31
N PHE A 46 -17.64 1.70 -35.84
CA PHE A 46 -16.44 0.88 -36.11
C PHE A 46 -15.99 -0.04 -34.96
N ILE A 47 -16.07 -1.38 -34.98
CA ILE A 47 -16.67 -2.40 -35.86
C ILE A 47 -17.11 -3.54 -34.93
N ARG A 48 -18.37 -3.98 -35.06
CA ARG A 48 -18.87 -5.24 -34.52
C ARG A 48 -18.47 -6.36 -35.48
N SER A 49 -17.28 -6.92 -35.32
CA SER A 49 -16.91 -8.16 -36.01
C SER A 49 -17.41 -9.36 -35.20
N SER A 50 -18.49 -9.92 -35.74
CA SER A 50 -19.01 -11.24 -35.46
C SER A 50 -17.95 -12.30 -35.80
N ILE A 51 -17.18 -12.73 -34.82
CA ILE A 51 -16.49 -14.03 -34.83
C ILE A 51 -16.80 -14.69 -33.49
N GLY A 52 -17.21 -15.96 -33.57
CA GLY A 52 -17.85 -16.75 -32.52
C GLY A 52 -17.31 -16.54 -31.12
N GLY A 53 -18.19 -16.08 -30.23
CA GLY A 53 -18.00 -16.05 -28.80
C GLY A 53 -17.98 -17.46 -28.22
N GLN A 54 -16.81 -18.09 -28.26
CA GLN A 54 -16.36 -19.02 -27.24
C GLN A 54 -14.99 -18.54 -26.77
N ILE A 55 -14.98 -17.37 -26.12
CA ILE A 55 -13.90 -17.03 -25.21
C ILE A 55 -14.08 -17.99 -24.05
N LEU A 56 -13.33 -19.08 -24.14
CA LEU A 56 -13.00 -20.00 -23.09
C LEU A 56 -12.91 -19.21 -21.78
N VAL A 57 -13.72 -19.57 -20.79
CA VAL A 57 -13.53 -19.15 -19.39
C VAL A 57 -12.26 -19.87 -18.93
N GLY A 58 -11.13 -19.42 -19.48
CA GLY A 58 -9.81 -19.88 -19.16
C GLY A 58 -9.56 -19.44 -17.74
N LYS A 59 -9.69 -20.41 -16.83
CA LYS A 59 -9.03 -20.50 -15.54
C LYS A 59 -8.01 -19.37 -15.39
N VAL A 60 -8.39 -18.30 -14.71
CA VAL A 60 -7.46 -17.22 -14.34
C VAL A 60 -6.45 -17.88 -13.40
N ALA A 61 -5.36 -18.37 -13.98
CA ALA A 61 -4.23 -18.88 -13.24
C ALA A 61 -3.77 -17.71 -12.38
N ALA A 62 -3.75 -17.94 -11.06
CA ALA A 62 -3.28 -17.01 -10.07
C ALA A 62 -1.96 -16.40 -10.56
N MET A 63 -1.95 -15.08 -10.76
CA MET A 63 -0.71 -14.35 -11.00
C MET A 63 0.09 -14.44 -9.69
N GLU A 64 0.95 -15.45 -9.57
CA GLU A 64 1.89 -15.57 -8.45
C GLU A 64 2.86 -14.39 -8.55
N ALA A 65 2.70 -13.41 -7.66
CA ALA A 65 3.70 -12.36 -7.50
C ALA A 65 5.01 -13.01 -7.05
N PRO A 66 6.17 -12.63 -7.61
CA PRO A 66 7.46 -13.22 -7.22
C PRO A 66 7.74 -12.83 -5.77
N GLY A 67 7.44 -13.73 -4.84
CA GLY A 67 7.64 -13.50 -3.41
C GLY A 67 6.40 -13.64 -2.52
N SER A 68 5.31 -14.29 -2.94
CA SER A 68 4.35 -14.79 -1.94
C SER A 68 3.86 -16.18 -2.31
N SER A 69 3.70 -17.03 -1.30
CA SER A 69 3.19 -18.40 -1.47
C SER A 69 1.68 -18.45 -1.70
N LYS A 70 0.99 -17.32 -1.48
CA LYS A 70 -0.47 -17.24 -1.54
C LYS A 70 -0.95 -16.85 -2.94
N PRO A 71 -1.90 -17.58 -3.54
CA PRO A 71 -2.49 -17.19 -4.81
C PRO A 71 -3.33 -15.92 -4.63
N MET A 72 -3.34 -15.06 -5.65
CA MET A 72 -4.25 -13.92 -5.71
C MET A 72 -5.66 -14.41 -6.04
N ILE A 73 -6.56 -14.39 -5.05
CA ILE A 73 -7.94 -14.90 -5.17
C ILE A 73 -8.90 -13.86 -5.75
N ALA A 74 -8.72 -12.58 -5.40
CA ALA A 74 -9.60 -11.50 -5.86
C ALA A 74 -9.28 -11.10 -7.30
N THR A 75 -10.31 -10.92 -8.12
CA THR A 75 -10.11 -10.42 -9.49
C THR A 75 -9.85 -8.92 -9.48
N GLN A 76 -9.14 -8.41 -10.51
CA GLN A 76 -8.86 -6.98 -10.62
C GLN A 76 -10.14 -6.14 -10.77
N ALA A 77 -11.17 -6.69 -11.42
CA ALA A 77 -12.46 -6.03 -11.59
C ALA A 77 -13.17 -5.85 -10.23
N GLU A 78 -13.21 -6.89 -9.40
CA GLU A 78 -13.79 -6.84 -8.05
C GLU A 78 -13.09 -5.80 -7.16
N MET A 79 -11.76 -5.71 -7.21
CA MET A 79 -11.00 -4.72 -6.43
C MET A 79 -11.28 -3.27 -6.87
N VAL A 80 -11.57 -3.05 -8.15
CA VAL A 80 -11.93 -1.72 -8.69
C VAL A 80 -13.36 -1.36 -8.28
N GLU A 81 -14.30 -2.30 -8.39
CA GLU A 81 -15.68 -2.11 -7.97
C GLU A 81 -15.78 -1.78 -6.48
N ALA A 82 -15.04 -2.51 -5.65
CA ALA A 82 -14.94 -2.27 -4.21
C ALA A 82 -14.10 -1.03 -3.83
N ARG A 83 -13.55 -0.30 -4.82
CA ARG A 83 -12.72 0.90 -4.66
C ARG A 83 -11.55 0.69 -3.68
N VAL A 84 -10.88 -0.46 -3.76
CA VAL A 84 -9.72 -0.76 -2.90
C VAL A 84 -8.53 0.15 -3.31
N PRO A 85 -7.95 0.92 -2.37
CA PRO A 85 -6.77 1.74 -2.63
C PRO A 85 -5.56 0.89 -3.06
N MET A 86 -4.67 1.46 -3.87
CA MET A 86 -3.50 0.75 -4.41
C MET A 86 -2.62 0.09 -3.34
N ALA A 87 -2.53 0.69 -2.15
CA ALA A 87 -1.71 0.18 -1.05
C ALA A 87 -2.23 -1.14 -0.45
N TYR A 88 -3.51 -1.47 -0.64
CA TYR A 88 -4.15 -2.64 -0.03
C TYR A 88 -4.53 -3.72 -1.06
N ARG A 89 -4.00 -3.63 -2.28
CA ARG A 89 -4.23 -4.61 -3.36
C ARG A 89 -3.25 -5.77 -3.29
N ASP A 90 -3.06 -6.29 -2.08
CA ASP A 90 -2.21 -7.46 -1.81
C ASP A 90 -3.00 -8.76 -2.01
N GLN A 91 -2.34 -9.91 -1.86
CA GLN A 91 -2.98 -11.23 -1.93
C GLN A 91 -4.14 -11.39 -0.92
N CYS A 92 -4.14 -10.60 0.17
CA CYS A 92 -5.19 -10.57 1.19
C CYS A 92 -6.41 -9.70 0.85
N ALA A 93 -6.46 -9.06 -0.33
CA ALA A 93 -7.56 -8.15 -0.71
C ALA A 93 -8.95 -8.81 -0.70
N HIS A 94 -9.02 -10.12 -0.91
CA HIS A 94 -10.26 -10.90 -0.87
C HIS A 94 -10.94 -10.88 0.51
N LEU A 95 -10.19 -10.70 1.61
CA LEU A 95 -10.71 -10.56 2.98
C LEU A 95 -11.07 -9.12 3.33
N LEU A 96 -10.46 -8.15 2.64
CA LEU A 96 -10.72 -6.72 2.89
C LEU A 96 -12.08 -6.29 2.35
N ILE A 97 -12.53 -6.85 1.22
CA ILE A 97 -13.84 -6.57 0.63
C ILE A 97 -14.99 -6.90 1.61
N PRO A 98 -15.10 -8.12 2.19
CA PRO A 98 -16.14 -8.42 3.17
C PRO A 98 -15.99 -7.62 4.46
N LEU A 99 -14.76 -7.34 4.92
CA LEU A 99 -14.52 -6.49 6.10
C LEU A 99 -15.08 -5.07 5.89
N ASN A 100 -14.87 -4.48 4.73
CA ASN A 100 -15.39 -3.14 4.42
C ASN A 100 -16.92 -3.14 4.29
N LYS A 101 -17.52 -4.22 3.78
CA LYS A 101 -18.99 -4.40 3.78
C LYS A 101 -19.54 -4.47 5.20
N CYS A 102 -18.92 -5.26 6.08
CA CYS A 102 -19.32 -5.36 7.49
C CYS A 102 -19.20 -4.01 8.20
N ARG A 103 -18.08 -3.30 8.01
CA ARG A 103 -17.86 -1.97 8.60
C ARG A 103 -18.91 -0.94 8.17
N GLN A 104 -19.31 -0.96 6.91
CA GLN A 104 -20.35 -0.06 6.41
C GLN A 104 -21.75 -0.43 6.92
N ALA A 105 -22.07 -1.72 7.03
CA ALA A 105 -23.36 -2.19 7.53
C ALA A 105 -23.54 -1.90 9.03
N GLU A 106 -22.49 -2.14 9.83
CA GLU A 106 -22.49 -1.99 11.29
C GLU A 106 -21.91 -0.64 11.73
N PHE A 107 -21.90 0.39 10.88
CA PHE A 107 -21.45 1.75 11.19
C PHE A 107 -20.09 1.82 11.94
N TYR A 108 -19.15 0.93 11.60
CA TYR A 108 -17.81 0.85 12.19
C TYR A 108 -17.79 0.56 13.71
N LEU A 109 -18.78 -0.16 14.22
CA LEU A 109 -18.80 -0.61 15.61
C LEU A 109 -17.61 -1.56 15.91
N PRO A 110 -16.78 -1.30 16.95
CA PRO A 110 -15.55 -2.07 17.20
C PRO A 110 -15.72 -3.58 17.46
N TRP A 111 -16.89 -4.00 17.97
CA TRP A 111 -17.16 -5.36 18.46
C TRP A 111 -17.96 -6.24 17.47
N LYS A 112 -18.35 -5.72 16.31
CA LYS A 112 -19.23 -6.45 15.37
C LYS A 112 -18.49 -7.25 14.31
N CYS A 113 -17.42 -6.69 13.76
CA CYS A 113 -16.67 -7.27 12.64
C CYS A 113 -15.33 -7.89 13.08
N GLU A 114 -15.27 -8.53 14.26
CA GLU A 114 -14.01 -9.01 14.83
C GLU A 114 -13.43 -10.19 14.04
N ASN A 115 -14.28 -11.08 13.53
CA ASN A 115 -13.86 -12.28 12.81
C ASN A 115 -13.23 -11.92 11.45
N GLU A 116 -13.87 -11.01 10.71
CA GLU A 116 -13.40 -10.49 9.44
C GLU A 116 -12.12 -9.66 9.63
N ARG A 117 -12.04 -8.92 10.75
CA ARG A 117 -10.84 -8.16 11.11
C ARG A 117 -9.67 -9.10 11.40
N HIS A 118 -9.88 -10.09 12.27
CA HIS A 118 -8.83 -11.00 12.69
C HIS A 118 -8.34 -11.90 11.54
N SER A 119 -9.25 -12.33 10.66
CA SER A 119 -8.85 -13.09 9.46
C SER A 119 -8.00 -12.25 8.50
N TYR A 120 -8.34 -10.98 8.29
CA TYR A 120 -7.53 -10.05 7.48
C TYR A 120 -6.14 -9.83 8.10
N GLU A 121 -6.07 -9.52 9.39
CA GLU A 121 -4.80 -9.29 10.11
C GLU A 121 -3.90 -10.53 10.12
N LYS A 122 -4.49 -11.72 10.30
CA LYS A 122 -3.75 -12.98 10.21
C LYS A 122 -3.15 -13.18 8.80
N CYS A 123 -3.92 -12.86 7.77
CA CYS A 123 -3.44 -12.96 6.39
C CYS A 123 -2.25 -12.01 6.13
N GLU A 124 -2.35 -10.75 6.57
CA GLU A 124 -1.27 -9.76 6.48
C GLU A 124 -0.02 -10.17 7.27
N TYR A 125 -0.21 -10.70 8.48
CA TYR A 125 0.88 -11.18 9.31
C TYR A 125 1.70 -12.26 8.59
N GLU A 126 1.01 -13.26 8.03
CA GLU A 126 1.66 -14.33 7.25
C GLU A 126 2.41 -13.77 6.02
N LEU A 127 1.86 -12.79 5.30
CA LEU A 127 2.54 -12.13 4.18
C LEU A 127 3.80 -11.35 4.61
N VAL A 128 3.74 -10.67 5.76
CA VAL A 128 4.91 -9.96 6.31
C VAL A 128 6.00 -10.96 6.67
N MET A 129 5.64 -12.08 7.31
CA MET A 129 6.60 -13.13 7.68
C MET A 129 7.26 -13.76 6.44
N GLU A 130 6.50 -14.05 5.39
CA GLU A 130 7.05 -14.54 4.12
C GLU A 130 8.08 -13.56 3.52
N ARG A 131 7.75 -12.26 3.50
CA ARG A 131 8.66 -11.21 3.00
C ARG A 131 9.92 -11.09 3.85
N MET A 132 9.81 -11.21 5.17
CA MET A 132 10.99 -11.19 6.06
C MET A 132 11.93 -12.36 5.78
N LEU A 133 11.39 -13.58 5.59
CA LEU A 133 12.18 -14.76 5.25
C LEU A 133 12.84 -14.63 3.87
N GLN A 134 12.16 -14.00 2.90
CA GLN A 134 12.76 -13.72 1.59
C GLN A 134 13.91 -12.72 1.69
N MET A 135 13.73 -11.66 2.47
CA MET A 135 14.80 -10.69 2.69
C MET A 135 16.00 -11.30 3.42
N GLN A 136 15.80 -12.23 4.35
CA GLN A 136 16.89 -13.00 4.96
C GLN A 136 17.63 -13.84 3.92
N LYS A 137 16.91 -14.60 3.08
CA LYS A 137 17.50 -15.41 2.00
C LYS A 137 18.27 -14.56 0.98
N ILE A 138 17.78 -13.37 0.63
CA ILE A 138 18.49 -12.45 -0.27
C ILE A 138 19.77 -11.97 0.38
N ARG A 139 19.73 -11.54 1.65
CA ARG A 139 20.92 -11.08 2.39
C ARG A 139 21.98 -12.18 2.54
N GLU A 140 21.58 -13.41 2.82
CA GLU A 140 22.48 -14.57 2.89
C GLU A 140 23.13 -14.88 1.54
N LYS A 141 22.34 -14.88 0.45
CA LYS A 141 22.85 -15.06 -0.91
C LYS A 141 23.84 -13.95 -1.27
N GLU A 142 23.52 -12.70 -0.95
CA GLU A 142 24.45 -11.59 -1.15
C GLU A 142 25.74 -11.74 -0.33
N ALA A 143 25.66 -12.17 0.93
CA ALA A 143 26.83 -12.41 1.76
C ALA A 143 27.71 -13.55 1.21
N ASN A 144 27.09 -14.63 0.73
CA ASN A 144 27.78 -15.75 0.08
C ASN A 144 28.43 -15.33 -1.25
N LEU A 145 27.77 -14.49 -2.05
CA LEU A 145 28.31 -13.94 -3.30
C LEU A 145 29.44 -12.93 -3.05
N LYS A 146 29.45 -12.23 -1.91
CA LYS A 146 30.47 -11.24 -1.52
C LYS A 146 31.72 -11.89 -0.91
N GLN A 147 31.79 -13.21 -0.73
CA GLN A 147 32.99 -13.92 -0.26
C GLN A 147 34.12 -13.86 -1.31
N PRO A 148 35.30 -13.30 -1.00
CA PRO A 148 36.40 -13.18 -1.95
C PRO A 148 37.25 -14.45 -1.95
N ASN A 149 37.03 -15.34 -2.93
CA ASN A 149 38.09 -16.27 -3.34
C ASN A 149 38.16 -16.37 -4.88
N LYS A 150 39.20 -15.69 -5.40
CA LYS A 150 39.85 -15.79 -6.72
C LYS A 150 39.11 -15.29 -7.96
N GLY A 151 39.74 -14.29 -8.57
CA GLY A 151 39.67 -14.03 -10.00
C GLY A 151 38.68 -12.93 -10.35
N GLY A 152 39.17 -11.70 -10.40
CA GLY A 152 38.43 -10.60 -11.01
C GLY A 152 37.99 -10.99 -12.42
N VAL A 153 36.68 -11.12 -12.61
CA VAL A 153 36.06 -10.94 -13.90
C VAL A 153 35.22 -9.69 -13.75
N ALA A 154 35.81 -8.57 -14.17
CA ALA A 154 35.07 -7.35 -14.41
C ALA A 154 33.93 -7.69 -15.38
N ILE A 155 32.69 -7.64 -14.90
CA ILE A 155 31.53 -7.61 -15.77
C ILE A 155 31.58 -6.25 -16.44
N GLY A 156 32.26 -6.20 -17.58
CA GLY A 156 32.37 -5.04 -18.43
C GLY A 156 31.03 -4.78 -19.10
N LEU A 157 30.35 -3.73 -18.67
CA LEU A 157 29.27 -3.10 -19.44
C LEU A 157 29.46 -1.59 -19.44
N ILE A 158 30.56 -1.14 -20.05
CA ILE A 158 30.63 0.15 -20.76
C ILE A 158 31.52 -0.10 -21.98
N PRO A 159 31.02 0.00 -23.22
CA PRO A 159 31.88 -0.02 -24.40
C PRO A 159 32.78 1.22 -24.35
N LYS A 160 34.10 1.03 -24.47
CA LYS A 160 35.05 2.13 -24.63
C LYS A 160 34.72 2.88 -25.92
N THR A 161 33.99 3.99 -25.81
CA THR A 161 33.77 4.91 -26.91
C THR A 161 35.07 5.67 -27.22
N ALA A 162 35.66 5.35 -28.38
CA ALA A 162 36.54 6.12 -29.26
C ALA A 162 37.60 7.09 -28.65
N ASN A 163 38.87 6.83 -28.98
CA ASN A 163 39.93 7.85 -29.02
C ASN A 163 39.83 8.64 -30.34
N ALA A 164 39.97 9.96 -30.26
CA ALA A 164 40.43 10.86 -31.31
C ALA A 164 41.71 11.55 -30.81
#